data_AF-A0A177LNP0-F1
#
_entry.id   AF-A0A177LNP0-F1
#
_cell.length_a   1.000
_cell.length_b   1.000
_cell.length_c   1.000
_cell.angle_alpha   90.00
_cell.angle_beta   90.00
_cell.angle_gamma   90.00
#
_symmetry.space_group_name_H-M   'P 1'
#
loop_
_entity.id
_entity.type
_entity.pdbx_description
1 polymer ?
#
loop_
_entity_poly.entity_id
_entity_poly.type
_entity_poly.pdbx_seq_one_letter_code
_entity_poly.pdbx_strand_id
1 'polypeptide(L)'
;MQYKVLKLLFIWHFSVMDIRIIIRIHNLVNIQQTGSPKGLAENLKMSERMVYHYLNYMKSEMNAPIKYNFKKQSYCYTDDAGFCFIIKKINNNK
;
A
#
# COMPACT_ATOMS: atom_id res chain seq x y z
N MET A 1 1.98 -26.95 20.63
CA MET A 1 1.09 -26.81 19.46
C MET A 1 -0.25 -26.21 19.87
N GLN A 2 -0.28 -24.97 20.36
CA GLN A 2 -1.53 -24.26 20.72
C GLN A 2 -1.54 -22.77 20.31
N TYR A 3 -0.55 -22.30 19.55
CA TYR A 3 -0.51 -20.93 19.02
C TYR A 3 -1.49 -20.68 17.85
N LYS A 4 -2.25 -21.70 17.41
CA LYS A 4 -3.22 -21.58 16.31
C LYS A 4 -4.55 -20.95 16.71
N VAL A 5 -4.96 -21.07 17.98
CA VAL A 5 -6.28 -20.59 18.42
C VAL A 5 -6.28 -19.11 18.81
N LEU A 6 -5.14 -18.57 19.26
CA LEU A 6 -5.02 -17.14 19.58
C LEU A 6 -4.91 -16.24 18.34
N LYS A 7 -4.64 -16.82 17.15
CA LYS A 7 -4.57 -16.06 15.90
C LYS A 7 -5.95 -15.70 15.34
N LEU A 8 -7.01 -16.43 15.70
CA LEU A 8 -8.33 -16.17 15.14
C LEU A 8 -9.06 -15.02 15.83
N LEU A 9 -8.95 -14.85 17.14
CA LEU A 9 -9.69 -13.81 17.87
C LEU A 9 -9.09 -12.40 17.74
N PHE A 10 -7.83 -12.26 17.33
CA PHE A 10 -7.18 -10.96 17.14
C PHE A 10 -7.21 -10.43 15.70
N ILE A 11 -7.67 -11.25 14.73
CA ILE A 11 -7.66 -10.90 13.30
C ILE A 11 -9.00 -10.29 12.82
N TRP A 12 -10.11 -10.51 13.53
CA TRP A 12 -11.44 -10.10 13.04
C TRP A 12 -11.80 -8.61 13.23
N HIS A 13 -11.03 -7.81 13.98
CA HIS A 13 -11.31 -6.37 14.13
C HIS A 13 -10.46 -5.47 13.21
N PHE A 14 -9.49 -6.02 12.45
CA PHE A 14 -8.44 -5.19 11.83
C PHE A 14 -8.59 -4.96 10.31
N SER A 15 -9.69 -5.36 9.69
CA SER A 15 -9.80 -5.35 8.22
C SER A 15 -10.67 -4.22 7.67
N VAL A 16 -10.47 -2.98 8.14
CA VAL A 16 -10.96 -1.80 7.40
C VAL A 16 -9.75 -1.07 6.86
N MET A 17 -9.32 -1.48 5.67
CA MET A 17 -8.37 -0.71 4.86
C MET A 17 -9.09 0.57 4.41
N ASP A 18 -8.53 1.74 4.72
CA ASP A 18 -9.11 3.01 4.28
C ASP A 18 -8.69 3.28 2.82
N ILE A 19 -9.69 3.35 1.93
CA ILE A 19 -9.46 3.63 0.50
C ILE A 19 -8.71 4.95 0.27
N ARG A 20 -8.86 5.95 1.16
CA ARG A 20 -8.15 7.23 1.07
C ARG A 20 -6.65 7.04 1.27
N ILE A 21 -6.25 6.15 2.16
CA ILE A 21 -4.85 5.81 2.40
C ILE A 21 -4.28 5.04 1.22
N ILE A 22 -5.06 4.11 0.65
CA ILE A 22 -4.67 3.38 -0.57
C ILE A 22 -4.40 4.37 -1.72
N ILE A 23 -5.29 5.35 -1.95
CA ILE A 23 -5.10 6.39 -2.98
C ILE A 23 -3.85 7.23 -2.69
N ARG A 24 -3.59 7.60 -1.43
CA ARG A 24 -2.38 8.36 -1.07
C ARG A 24 -1.11 7.55 -1.33
N ILE A 25 -1.07 6.29 -0.90
CA ILE A 25 0.06 5.40 -1.17
C ILE A 25 0.25 5.25 -2.67
N HIS A 26 -0.82 4.99 -3.42
CA HIS A 26 -0.78 4.88 -4.88
C HIS A 26 -0.15 6.12 -5.52
N ASN A 27 -0.60 7.31 -5.16
CA ASN A 27 -0.07 8.57 -5.68
C ASN A 27 1.42 8.71 -5.38
N LEU A 28 1.85 8.43 -4.15
CA LEU A 28 3.26 8.51 -3.74
C LEU A 28 4.14 7.47 -4.45
N VAL A 29 3.64 6.24 -4.65
CA VAL A 29 4.34 5.19 -5.39
C VAL A 29 4.45 5.55 -6.87
N ASN A 30 3.40 6.14 -7.45
CA ASN A 30 3.37 6.55 -8.85
C ASN A 30 4.43 7.61 -9.16
N ILE A 31 4.55 8.63 -8.29
CA ILE A 31 5.58 9.67 -8.40
C ILE A 31 6.94 9.26 -7.79
N GLN A 32 7.03 8.07 -7.20
CA GLN A 32 8.24 7.53 -6.57
C GLN A 32 8.79 8.42 -5.44
N GLN A 33 7.89 9.00 -4.63
CA GLN A 33 8.23 9.86 -3.48
C GLN A 33 7.71 9.30 -2.15
N THR A 34 7.67 7.98 -2.00
CA THR A 34 7.27 7.37 -0.72
C THR A 34 8.30 7.58 0.39
N GLY A 35 9.58 7.80 0.03
CA GLY A 35 10.69 7.73 0.97
C GLY A 35 10.90 6.32 1.53
N SER A 36 11.68 6.24 2.62
CA SER A 36 11.92 5.00 3.37
C SER A 36 10.61 4.47 3.99
N PRO A 37 10.53 3.18 4.34
CA PRO A 37 9.33 2.62 4.98
C PRO A 37 8.91 3.39 6.24
N LYS A 38 9.89 3.81 7.04
CA LYS A 38 9.69 4.67 8.22
C LYS A 38 9.18 6.06 7.83
N GLY A 39 9.78 6.70 6.84
CA GLY A 39 9.34 8.00 6.35
C GLY A 39 7.92 7.96 5.77
N LEU A 40 7.55 6.88 5.06
CA LEU A 40 6.19 6.68 4.57
C LEU A 40 5.20 6.54 5.73
N ALA A 41 5.56 5.82 6.79
CA ALA A 41 4.76 5.70 8.01
C ALA A 41 4.54 7.06 8.69
N GLU A 42 5.59 7.84 8.86
CA GLU A 42 5.53 9.19 9.43
C GLU A 42 4.65 10.12 8.56
N ASN A 43 4.83 10.09 7.24
CA ASN A 43 4.03 10.86 6.28
C ASN A 43 2.54 10.52 6.32
N LEU A 44 2.20 9.25 6.54
CA LEU A 44 0.83 8.76 6.65
C LEU A 44 0.30 8.80 8.09
N LYS A 45 1.11 9.27 9.06
CA LYS A 45 0.80 9.31 10.49
C LYS A 45 0.35 7.96 11.05
N MET A 46 1.07 6.90 10.68
CA MET A 46 0.75 5.52 11.05
C MET A 46 1.99 4.73 11.43
N SER A 47 1.81 3.57 12.05
CA SER A 47 2.92 2.67 12.35
C SER A 47 3.45 2.01 11.06
N GLU A 48 4.75 1.68 11.04
CA GLU A 48 5.34 0.92 9.93
C GLU A 48 4.60 -0.39 9.67
N ARG A 49 4.17 -1.08 10.73
CA ARG A 49 3.35 -2.30 10.63
C ARG A 49 2.08 -2.07 9.83
N MET A 50 1.39 -0.96 10.06
CA MET A 50 0.19 -0.62 9.31
C MET A 50 0.53 -0.31 7.84
N VAL A 51 1.61 0.43 7.56
CA VAL A 51 2.08 0.65 6.17
C VAL A 51 2.29 -0.69 5.46
N TYR A 52 2.95 -1.65 6.11
CA TYR A 52 3.16 -2.98 5.52
C TYR A 52 1.85 -3.72 5.28
N HIS A 53 0.84 -3.56 6.15
CA HIS A 53 -0.50 -4.13 5.91
C HIS A 53 -1.16 -3.53 4.67
N TYR A 54 -1.12 -2.20 4.51
CA TYR A 54 -1.65 -1.54 3.30
C TYR A 54 -0.91 -1.99 2.04
N LEU A 55 0.43 -2.01 2.08
CA LEU A 55 1.24 -2.44 0.93
C LEU A 55 0.98 -3.90 0.58
N ASN A 56 0.83 -4.78 1.58
CA ASN A 56 0.52 -6.18 1.34
C ASN A 56 -0.90 -6.35 0.79
N TYR A 57 -1.88 -5.62 1.30
CA TYR A 57 -3.24 -5.62 0.78
C TYR A 57 -3.29 -5.16 -0.69
N MET A 58 -2.60 -4.06 -1.01
CA MET A 58 -2.48 -3.59 -2.40
C MET A 58 -1.85 -4.65 -3.31
N LYS A 59 -0.86 -5.41 -2.81
CA LYS A 59 -0.23 -6.50 -3.57
C LYS A 59 -1.14 -7.71 -3.76
N SER A 60 -1.76 -8.21 -2.70
CA SER A 60 -2.52 -9.46 -2.71
C SER A 60 -3.92 -9.29 -3.28
N GLU A 61 -4.65 -8.26 -2.85
CA GLU A 61 -6.07 -8.09 -3.17
C GLU A 61 -6.29 -7.22 -4.41
N MET A 62 -5.34 -6.33 -4.74
CA MET A 62 -5.45 -5.41 -5.89
C MET A 62 -4.46 -5.72 -7.01
N ASN A 63 -3.68 -6.82 -6.88
CA ASN A 63 -2.64 -7.21 -7.82
C ASN A 63 -1.63 -6.10 -8.16
N ALA A 64 -1.40 -5.16 -7.24
CA ALA A 64 -0.50 -4.02 -7.47
C ALA A 64 0.96 -4.41 -7.20
N PRO A 65 1.86 -4.44 -8.21
CA PRO A 65 3.22 -4.95 -8.06
C PRO A 65 4.14 -3.90 -7.42
N ILE A 66 4.04 -3.74 -6.10
CA ILE A 66 4.81 -2.72 -5.38
C ILE A 66 6.10 -3.31 -4.81
N LYS A 67 7.26 -2.73 -5.13
CA LYS A 67 8.55 -3.14 -4.57
C LYS A 67 9.32 -1.93 -4.08
N TYR A 68 10.03 -2.10 -2.96
CA TYR A 68 10.94 -1.06 -2.48
C TYR A 68 12.21 -1.05 -3.32
N ASN A 69 12.56 0.12 -3.87
CA ASN A 69 13.79 0.35 -4.60
C ASN A 69 14.79 1.07 -3.68
N PHE A 70 15.85 0.36 -3.29
CA PHE A 70 16.90 0.91 -2.41
C PHE A 70 17.67 2.07 -3.04
N LYS A 71 17.88 2.07 -4.36
CA LYS A 71 18.60 3.16 -5.06
C LYS A 71 17.80 4.46 -5.07
N LYS A 72 16.48 4.35 -5.23
CA LYS A 72 15.55 5.49 -5.25
C LYS A 72 15.00 5.84 -3.87
N GLN A 73 15.26 5.01 -2.87
CA GLN A 73 14.66 5.07 -1.54
C GLN A 73 13.14 5.28 -1.59
N SER A 74 12.47 4.55 -2.48
CA SER A 74 11.02 4.65 -2.64
C SER A 74 10.42 3.34 -3.14
N TYR A 75 9.16 3.10 -2.79
CA TYR A 75 8.34 2.07 -3.40
C TYR A 75 7.98 2.48 -4.83
N CYS A 76 8.15 1.55 -5.77
CA CYS A 76 7.82 1.71 -7.18
C CYS A 76 6.93 0.56 -7.64
N TYR A 77 6.12 0.82 -8.66
CA TYR A 77 5.52 -0.25 -9.45
C TYR A 77 6.61 -0.94 -10.27
N THR A 78 6.57 -2.27 -10.33
CA THR A 78 7.41 -3.07 -11.24
C THR A 78 6.58 -3.55 -12.41
N ASP A 79 7.16 -3.57 -13.61
CA ASP A 79 6.47 -3.94 -14.86
C ASP A 79 5.97 -5.40 -14.90
N ASP A 80 6.35 -6.21 -13.91
CA ASP A 80 6.00 -7.64 -13.81
C ASP A 80 4.53 -7.94 -13.45
N ALA A 81 3.64 -6.95 -13.26
CA ALA A 81 2.21 -7.26 -13.16
C ALA A 81 1.37 -6.52 -14.19
N GLY A 82 0.69 -7.31 -15.02
CA GLY A 82 -0.23 -6.91 -16.08
C GLY A 82 -1.53 -6.23 -15.62
N PHE A 83 -1.53 -5.50 -14.50
CA PHE A 83 -2.67 -4.69 -14.07
C PHE A 83 -2.22 -3.29 -13.64
N CYS A 84 -2.30 -2.37 -14.59
CA CYS A 84 -2.12 -0.94 -14.35
C CYS A 84 -3.48 -0.31 -14.07
N PHE A 85 -3.74 0.13 -12.82
CA PHE A 85 -4.86 1.02 -12.54
C PHE A 85 -4.54 2.39 -13.15
N ILE A 86 -4.98 2.62 -14.39
CA ILE A 86 -4.96 3.95 -15.00
C ILE A 86 -6.15 4.73 -14.45
N ILE A 87 -5.94 5.53 -13.40
CA ILE A 87 -6.93 6.54 -13.01
C ILE A 87 -6.89 7.66 -14.05
N LYS A 88 -7.75 7.57 -15.07
CA LYS A 88 -8.00 8.69 -15.99
C LYS A 88 -8.76 9.77 -15.23
N LYS A 89 -8.13 10.93 -15.06
CA LYS A 89 -8.81 12.15 -14.62
C LYS A 89 -9.82 12.53 -15.71
N ILE A 90 -11.12 12.37 -15.44
CA ILE A 90 -12.17 12.86 -16.35
C ILE A 90 -12.19 14.38 -16.18
N ASN A 91 -11.61 15.10 -17.14
CA ASN A 91 -11.80 16.54 -17.24
C ASN A 91 -13.21 16.79 -17.78
N ASN A 92 -14.15 17.07 -16.88
CA ASN A 92 -15.46 17.61 -17.25
C ASN A 92 -15.32 19.12 -17.46
N ASN A 93 -14.89 19.53 -18.65
CA ASN A 93 -15.08 20.90 -19.10
C ASN A 93 -16.42 20.94 -19.88
N LYS A 94 -17.45 21.49 -19.24
CA LYS A 94 -18.61 22.09 -19.90
C LYS A 94 -18.50 23.60 -19.74
#